data_AF-A0AAW0HN99-F1
#
_entry.id   AF-A0AAW0HN99-F1
#
_cell.length_a   1.000
_cell.length_b   1.000
_cell.length_c   1.000
_cell.angle_alpha   90.00
_cell.angle_beta   90.00
_cell.angle_gamma   90.00
#
_symmetry.space_group_name_H-M   'P 1'
#
loop_
_entity.id
_entity.type
_entity.pdbx_description
1 polymer ?
#
loop_
_entity_poly.entity_id
_entity_poly.type
_entity_poly.pdbx_seq_one_letter_code
_entity_poly.pdbx_strand_id
1 'polypeptide(L)'
;MVTFVPPLRCRRKEVANHERECPEGAGGRVLRVCDPARLVRDAAGGEMSLTGLLRGLTTSLSRGLALGPQLWATRSMATLNQMHRLGRPKEPPKRLGPTEGRPQLKGVVLRTFIRKPKKPNSANRKCCRVRLSTGREAVCFIPGEGHTLQEHHVVLVEGGRTQDLPGVKLKVVRGKYDCGHVQKK
;
A
#
# COMPACT_ATOMS: atom_id res chain seq x y z
N MET A 1 -49.33 -15.66 -33.74
CA MET A 1 -48.90 -16.22 -32.45
C MET A 1 -47.61 -15.52 -32.04
N VAL A 2 -47.67 -14.59 -31.10
CA VAL A 2 -46.51 -13.81 -30.63
C VAL A 2 -46.23 -14.23 -29.19
N THR A 3 -45.15 -14.97 -28.96
CA THR A 3 -44.76 -15.42 -27.62
C THR A 3 -44.07 -14.27 -26.88
N PHE A 4 -44.73 -13.76 -25.86
CA PHE A 4 -44.25 -12.74 -24.94
C PHE A 4 -43.25 -13.38 -23.96
N VAL A 5 -41.96 -13.01 -24.03
CA VAL A 5 -40.93 -13.44 -23.08
C VAL A 5 -40.88 -12.42 -21.93
N PRO A 6 -41.27 -12.77 -20.69
CA PRO A 6 -41.20 -11.84 -19.57
C PRO A 6 -39.75 -11.66 -19.07
N PRO A 7 -39.35 -10.47 -18.58
CA PRO A 7 -38.03 -10.23 -18.05
C PRO A 7 -37.80 -10.94 -16.71
N LEU A 8 -36.62 -11.56 -16.59
CA LEU A 8 -36.15 -12.24 -15.38
C LEU A 8 -36.16 -11.30 -14.18
N ARG A 9 -37.06 -11.54 -13.24
CA ARG A 9 -37.06 -10.96 -11.88
C ARG A 9 -35.74 -11.30 -11.19
N CYS A 10 -34.85 -10.32 -11.04
CA CYS A 10 -33.78 -10.39 -10.05
C CYS A 10 -34.42 -10.45 -8.64
N ARG A 11 -34.44 -11.64 -8.05
CA ARG A 11 -34.83 -11.83 -6.65
C ARG A 11 -33.91 -10.98 -5.76
N ARG A 12 -34.52 -10.07 -5.01
CA ARG A 12 -33.97 -9.53 -3.76
C ARG A 12 -33.51 -10.72 -2.92
N LYS A 13 -32.20 -10.83 -2.66
CA LYS A 13 -31.72 -11.61 -1.53
C LYS A 13 -31.88 -10.73 -0.29
N GLU A 14 -32.70 -11.23 0.61
CA GLU A 14 -32.93 -10.71 1.94
C GLU A 14 -31.62 -10.55 2.72
N VAL A 15 -31.66 -9.56 3.58
CA VAL A 15 -30.63 -9.17 4.53
C VAL A 15 -30.55 -10.27 5.59
N ALA A 16 -29.54 -11.12 5.52
CA ALA A 16 -29.12 -11.95 6.64
C ALA A 16 -27.93 -11.26 7.30
N ASN A 17 -28.19 -10.56 8.40
CA ASN A 17 -27.18 -10.21 9.39
C ASN A 17 -26.61 -11.51 9.94
N HIS A 18 -25.39 -11.82 9.54
CA HIS A 18 -24.54 -12.77 10.24
C HIS A 18 -23.21 -12.09 10.43
N GLU A 19 -22.98 -11.68 11.67
CA GLU A 19 -21.69 -11.30 12.19
C GLU A 19 -20.70 -12.41 11.80
N ARG A 20 -19.74 -12.07 10.95
CA ARG A 20 -18.56 -12.89 10.74
C ARG A 20 -17.39 -12.12 11.31
N GLU A 21 -17.08 -12.43 12.58
CA GLU A 21 -15.71 -12.36 13.06
C GLU A 21 -14.81 -13.04 12.01
N CYS A 22 -13.84 -12.29 11.50
CA CYS A 22 -12.81 -12.87 10.66
C CYS A 22 -11.84 -13.61 11.58
N PRO A 23 -11.62 -14.92 11.40
CA PRO A 23 -10.61 -15.64 12.17
C PRO A 23 -9.24 -15.06 11.81
N GLU A 24 -8.55 -14.52 12.81
CA GLU A 24 -7.11 -14.32 12.74
C GLU A 24 -6.44 -15.69 12.58
N GLY A 25 -5.61 -15.84 11.55
CA GLY A 25 -4.72 -16.98 11.41
C GLY A 25 -5.02 -17.92 10.25
N ALA A 26 -4.56 -17.54 9.05
CA ALA A 26 -4.17 -18.50 8.02
C ALA A 26 -3.14 -17.88 7.06
N GLY A 27 -1.86 -17.99 7.44
CA GLY A 27 -0.78 -18.45 6.57
C GLY A 27 -0.70 -17.95 5.13
N GLY A 28 -0.70 -16.63 4.90
CA GLY A 28 -0.19 -16.04 3.66
C GLY A 28 1.29 -15.70 3.81
N ARG A 29 2.17 -16.72 3.78
CA ARG A 29 3.62 -16.52 3.80
C ARG A 29 4.02 -15.84 2.49
N VAL A 30 3.92 -14.51 2.44
CA VAL A 30 4.61 -13.70 1.45
C VAL A 30 6.07 -14.07 1.61
N LEU A 31 6.64 -14.75 0.63
CA LEU A 31 8.09 -14.87 0.51
C LEU A 31 8.63 -13.45 0.40
N ARG A 32 8.94 -12.86 1.56
CA ARG A 32 9.87 -11.75 1.63
C ARG A 32 11.14 -12.24 0.97
N VAL A 33 11.59 -11.51 -0.03
CA VAL A 33 12.99 -11.56 -0.43
C VAL A 33 13.78 -11.33 0.85
N CYS A 34 14.61 -12.31 1.23
CA CYS A 34 15.48 -12.21 2.39
C CYS A 34 16.44 -11.04 2.17
N ASP A 35 16.24 -9.92 2.87
CA ASP A 35 17.28 -8.93 3.11
C ASP A 35 18.28 -9.55 4.11
N PRO A 36 19.55 -9.84 3.73
CA PRO A 36 20.52 -10.49 4.60
C PRO A 36 21.30 -9.44 5.40
N ALA A 37 20.62 -8.57 6.13
CA ALA A 37 21.28 -7.49 6.88
C ALA A 37 20.53 -7.11 8.16
N ARG A 38 20.17 -8.07 9.02
CA ARG A 38 19.72 -7.74 10.38
C ARG A 38 19.73 -8.93 11.34
N LEU A 39 20.92 -9.44 11.66
CA LEU A 39 21.07 -10.27 12.85
C LEU A 39 22.50 -10.29 13.38
N VAL A 40 22.98 -9.17 13.91
CA VAL A 40 24.07 -9.19 14.90
C VAL A 40 23.84 -8.04 15.87
N ARG A 41 23.48 -8.40 17.11
CA ARG A 41 23.76 -7.71 18.37
C ARG A 41 22.80 -8.31 19.40
N ASP A 42 23.33 -9.25 20.18
CA ASP A 42 23.27 -9.21 21.64
C ASP A 42 23.98 -10.46 22.20
N ALA A 43 24.56 -10.28 23.39
CA ALA A 43 25.25 -11.26 24.24
C ALA A 43 26.71 -11.62 23.91
N ALA A 44 27.64 -11.01 24.65
CA ALA A 44 28.42 -11.71 25.68
C ALA A 44 29.56 -10.79 26.18
N GLY A 45 29.34 -10.18 27.35
CA GLY A 45 30.43 -9.80 28.24
C GLY A 45 30.87 -11.04 29.02
N GLY A 46 32.17 -11.19 29.23
CA GLY A 46 32.76 -12.31 29.96
C GLY A 46 34.27 -12.23 29.92
N GLU A 47 34.84 -11.77 31.03
CA GLU A 47 36.26 -11.67 31.29
C GLU A 47 36.94 -13.04 31.21
N MET A 48 38.16 -13.11 30.69
CA MET A 48 39.01 -14.29 30.88
C MET A 48 40.45 -13.87 31.17
N SER A 49 40.86 -14.29 32.37
CA SER A 49 42.13 -14.05 33.04
C SER A 49 43.28 -14.87 32.45
N LEU A 50 44.48 -14.44 32.84
CA LEU A 50 45.82 -14.92 32.48
C LEU A 50 46.06 -16.45 32.56
N THR A 51 47.10 -16.83 31.81
CA THR A 51 47.93 -18.05 31.87
C THR A 51 47.62 -19.14 30.84
N GLY A 52 48.55 -19.30 29.89
CA GLY A 52 48.53 -20.31 28.84
C GLY A 52 49.78 -20.17 27.98
N LEU A 53 50.88 -20.70 28.51
CA LEU A 53 52.25 -20.59 28.03
C LEU A 53 52.47 -21.02 26.57
N LEU A 54 53.44 -20.32 25.97
CA LEU A 54 54.32 -20.71 24.88
C LEU A 54 54.45 -22.23 24.67
N ARG A 55 54.22 -22.67 23.43
CA ARG A 55 54.98 -23.75 22.78
C ARG A 55 54.71 -23.75 21.26
N GLY A 56 55.78 -23.67 20.48
CA GLY A 56 55.81 -24.20 19.11
C GLY A 56 55.92 -23.19 17.97
N LEU A 57 57.08 -22.55 17.83
CA LEU A 57 57.60 -22.19 16.51
C LEU A 57 57.97 -23.48 15.78
N THR A 58 57.38 -23.76 14.62
CA THR A 58 58.10 -24.35 13.46
C THR A 58 57.26 -24.24 12.17
N THR A 59 57.92 -23.67 11.14
CA THR A 59 57.83 -24.02 9.71
C THR A 59 56.47 -24.03 9.01
N SER A 60 56.17 -22.96 8.27
CA SER A 60 56.27 -22.99 6.79
C SER A 60 55.79 -21.67 6.20
N LEU A 61 56.74 -20.90 5.67
CA LEU A 61 56.46 -19.76 4.80
C LEU A 61 56.11 -20.35 3.42
N SER A 62 54.82 -20.51 3.14
CA SER A 62 54.36 -20.72 1.77
C SER A 62 53.12 -19.87 1.50
N ARG A 63 53.37 -18.87 0.65
CA ARG A 63 52.45 -18.23 -0.31
C ARG A 63 50.98 -18.62 -0.19
N GLY A 64 50.13 -17.62 0.03
CA GLY A 64 48.70 -17.80 -0.20
C GLY A 64 47.90 -16.57 0.16
N LEU A 65 48.03 -15.52 -0.64
CA LEU A 65 47.09 -14.40 -0.65
C LEU A 65 45.65 -14.92 -0.74
N ALA A 66 44.85 -14.53 0.27
CA ALA A 66 43.46 -14.11 0.17
C ALA A 66 42.53 -14.92 -0.75
N LEU A 67 41.77 -15.88 -0.19
CA LEU A 67 40.46 -16.28 -0.77
C LEU A 67 39.49 -16.76 0.32
N GLY A 68 38.90 -15.80 1.04
CA GLY A 68 37.58 -15.95 1.63
C GLY A 68 36.83 -14.63 1.47
N PRO A 69 35.53 -14.58 1.14
CA PRO A 69 34.65 -15.61 0.56
C PRO A 69 34.19 -15.21 -0.86
N GLN A 70 34.30 -16.10 -1.85
CA GLN A 70 33.67 -15.87 -3.17
C GLN A 70 32.14 -16.10 -3.11
N LEU A 71 31.46 -15.68 -2.04
CA LEU A 71 30.00 -15.78 -1.86
C LEU A 71 29.20 -14.83 -2.79
N TRP A 72 29.87 -14.16 -3.72
CA TRP A 72 29.21 -13.30 -4.70
C TRP A 72 28.87 -14.04 -6.01
N ALA A 73 29.45 -15.22 -6.26
CA ALA A 73 29.31 -15.95 -7.53
C ALA A 73 28.17 -16.99 -7.55
N THR A 74 27.59 -17.36 -6.42
CA THR A 74 26.40 -18.22 -6.36
C THR A 74 25.13 -17.39 -6.19
N ARG A 75 24.97 -16.35 -6.99
CA ARG A 75 23.67 -15.69 -7.18
C ARG A 75 22.83 -16.62 -8.05
N SER A 76 22.20 -17.60 -7.40
CA SER A 76 21.09 -18.45 -7.80
C SER A 76 20.62 -18.30 -9.25
N MET A 77 21.37 -18.86 -10.20
CA MET A 77 20.81 -19.11 -11.53
C MET A 77 19.81 -20.26 -11.39
N ALA A 78 18.55 -20.00 -11.70
CA ALA A 78 17.53 -21.04 -11.72
C ALA A 78 17.95 -22.08 -12.77
N THR A 79 17.88 -23.36 -12.41
CA THR A 79 18.22 -24.44 -13.35
C THR A 79 17.18 -24.50 -14.48
N LEU A 80 17.56 -25.02 -15.64
CA LEU A 80 16.63 -25.19 -16.77
C LEU A 80 15.38 -25.99 -16.34
N ASN A 81 15.56 -27.03 -15.53
CA ASN A 81 14.46 -27.83 -14.97
C ASN A 81 13.56 -27.02 -14.02
N GLN A 82 14.10 -26.07 -13.26
CA GLN A 82 13.29 -25.16 -12.43
C GLN A 82 12.50 -24.18 -13.30
N MET A 83 13.10 -23.63 -14.35
CA MET A 83 12.41 -22.75 -15.29
C MET A 83 11.33 -23.48 -16.08
N HIS A 84 11.59 -24.72 -16.51
CA HIS A 84 10.61 -25.55 -17.21
C HIS A 84 9.41 -25.90 -16.31
N ARG A 85 9.63 -26.17 -15.01
CA ARG A 85 8.56 -26.44 -14.04
C ARG A 85 7.75 -25.20 -13.68
N LEU A 86 8.40 -24.05 -13.51
CA LEU A 86 7.74 -22.79 -13.13
C LEU A 86 7.09 -22.08 -14.32
N GLY A 87 7.59 -22.33 -15.53
CA GLY A 87 7.15 -21.66 -16.75
C GLY A 87 7.48 -20.16 -16.76
N ARG A 88 6.87 -19.43 -17.69
CA ARG A 88 7.01 -17.97 -17.77
C ARG A 88 6.36 -17.32 -16.55
N PRO A 89 7.03 -16.37 -15.86
CA PRO A 89 6.40 -15.63 -14.78
C PRO A 89 5.18 -14.88 -15.32
N LYS A 90 4.01 -15.11 -14.72
CA LYS A 90 2.78 -14.42 -15.07
C LYS A 90 2.79 -13.02 -14.45
N GLU A 91 2.39 -12.02 -15.23
CA GLU A 91 2.21 -10.69 -14.69
C GLU A 91 1.08 -10.69 -13.65
N PRO A 92 1.29 -10.11 -12.45
CA PRO A 92 0.24 -10.03 -11.46
C PRO A 92 -0.89 -9.12 -11.95
N PRO A 93 -2.16 -9.41 -11.60
CA PRO A 93 -3.29 -8.58 -12.00
C PRO A 93 -3.17 -7.16 -11.40
N LYS A 94 -3.61 -6.16 -12.16
CA LYS A 94 -3.59 -4.76 -11.73
C LYS A 94 -4.53 -4.56 -10.52
N ARG A 95 -4.03 -3.92 -9.46
CA ARG A 95 -4.84 -3.60 -8.28
C ARG A 95 -5.74 -2.40 -8.56
N LEU A 96 -6.99 -2.48 -8.10
CA LEU A 96 -7.94 -1.39 -8.23
C LEU A 96 -7.57 -0.21 -7.33
N GLY A 97 -7.80 1.00 -7.85
CA GLY A 97 -7.57 2.25 -7.13
C GLY A 97 -8.66 2.57 -6.09
N PRO A 98 -8.56 3.72 -5.43
CA PRO A 98 -9.57 4.18 -4.45
C PRO A 98 -10.96 4.38 -5.07
N THR A 99 -11.02 4.61 -6.38
CA THR A 99 -12.25 4.79 -7.16
C THR A 99 -12.79 3.47 -7.72
N GLU A 100 -12.24 2.32 -7.32
CA GLU A 100 -12.70 0.98 -7.73
C GLU A 100 -12.76 0.78 -9.25
N GLY A 101 -11.83 1.42 -9.99
CA GLY A 101 -11.75 1.34 -11.45
C GLY A 101 -12.67 2.31 -12.20
N ARG A 102 -13.44 3.15 -11.49
CA ARG A 102 -14.29 4.19 -12.10
C ARG A 102 -13.49 5.50 -12.25
N PRO A 103 -13.80 6.34 -13.27
CA PRO A 103 -13.11 7.63 -13.44
C PRO A 103 -13.48 8.62 -12.34
N GLN A 104 -14.78 8.78 -12.06
CA GLN A 104 -15.28 9.63 -10.98
C GLN A 104 -16.39 8.95 -10.18
N LEU A 105 -16.62 9.44 -8.97
CA LEU A 105 -17.66 9.00 -8.06
C LEU A 105 -18.45 10.20 -7.54
N LYS A 106 -19.77 10.05 -7.44
CA LYS A 106 -20.63 10.97 -6.69
C LYS A 106 -20.51 10.67 -5.20
N GLY A 107 -20.49 11.69 -4.37
CA GLY A 107 -20.53 11.57 -2.92
C GLY A 107 -21.22 12.73 -2.23
N VAL A 108 -21.56 12.52 -0.96
CA VAL A 108 -22.15 13.54 -0.06
C VAL A 108 -21.12 13.88 1.01
N VAL A 109 -20.94 15.17 1.29
CA VAL A 109 -20.01 15.65 2.32
C VAL A 109 -20.61 15.40 3.70
N LEU A 110 -19.84 14.74 4.57
CA LEU A 110 -20.18 14.53 5.97
C LEU A 110 -19.68 15.69 6.82
N ARG A 111 -18.41 16.06 6.67
CA ARG A 111 -17.78 17.18 7.39
C ARG A 111 -16.57 17.72 6.64
N THR A 112 -16.32 19.01 6.77
CA THR A 112 -15.12 19.69 6.28
C THR A 112 -14.13 19.89 7.41
N PHE A 113 -12.85 19.61 7.17
CA PHE A 113 -11.80 19.80 8.17
C PHE A 113 -10.45 20.09 7.52
N ILE A 114 -9.49 20.53 8.33
CA ILE A 114 -8.16 20.90 7.87
C ILE A 114 -7.18 19.81 8.30
N ARG A 115 -6.29 19.38 7.39
CA ARG A 115 -5.17 18.51 7.73
C ARG A 115 -3.85 19.21 7.47
N LYS A 116 -2.88 18.95 8.35
CA LYS A 116 -1.49 19.35 8.16
C LYS A 116 -0.78 18.36 7.23
N PRO A 117 0.07 18.83 6.32
CA PRO A 117 0.86 17.98 5.43
C PRO A 117 1.96 17.23 6.19
N LYS A 118 2.64 16.32 5.50
CA LYS A 118 3.91 15.74 5.97
C LYS A 118 4.99 16.82 6.03
N LYS A 119 5.86 16.75 7.05
CA LYS A 119 7.17 17.44 7.05
C LYS A 119 7.91 17.03 5.78
N PRO A 120 8.49 17.93 4.96
CA PRO A 120 9.04 19.26 5.25
C PRO A 120 8.07 20.45 5.16
N ASN A 121 6.85 20.25 4.66
CA ASN A 121 5.93 21.35 4.38
C ASN A 121 5.12 21.75 5.62
N SER A 122 4.72 23.02 5.70
CA SER A 122 3.87 23.57 6.76
C SER A 122 2.74 24.39 6.15
N ALA A 123 1.59 23.77 5.94
CA ALA A 123 0.42 24.45 5.38
C ALA A 123 -0.88 23.89 5.97
N ASN A 124 -1.99 24.60 5.76
CA ASN A 124 -3.32 24.15 6.11
C ASN A 124 -4.03 23.64 4.85
N ARG A 125 -4.11 22.32 4.67
CA ARG A 125 -4.79 21.71 3.52
C ARG A 125 -6.26 21.49 3.85
N LYS A 126 -7.15 22.09 3.06
CA LYS A 126 -8.59 21.93 3.19
C LYS A 126 -9.02 20.55 2.68
N CYS A 127 -9.68 19.78 3.52
CA CYS A 127 -10.11 18.42 3.25
C CYS A 127 -11.60 18.23 3.62
N CYS A 128 -12.17 17.17 3.08
CA CYS A 128 -13.55 16.76 3.34
C CYS A 128 -13.59 15.27 3.67
N ARG A 129 -14.51 14.85 4.56
CA ARG A 129 -14.98 13.47 4.63
C ARG A 129 -16.22 13.37 3.77
N VAL A 130 -16.23 12.44 2.83
CA VAL A 130 -17.34 12.19 1.92
C VAL A 130 -17.81 10.75 2.02
N ARG A 131 -19.11 10.56 1.97
CA ARG A 131 -19.75 9.26 1.77
C ARG A 131 -19.95 9.08 0.27
N LEU A 132 -19.25 8.11 -0.32
CA LEU A 132 -19.33 7.81 -1.74
C LEU A 132 -20.62 7.05 -2.06
N SER A 133 -21.03 7.07 -3.32
CA SER A 133 -22.14 6.25 -3.84
C SER A 133 -21.95 4.75 -3.63
N THR A 134 -20.73 4.27 -3.46
CA THR A 134 -20.41 2.88 -3.10
C THR A 134 -20.69 2.56 -1.62
N GLY A 135 -21.12 3.54 -0.82
CA GLY A 135 -21.37 3.42 0.61
C GLY A 135 -20.12 3.61 1.48
N ARG A 136 -18.94 3.66 0.88
CA ARG A 136 -17.65 3.84 1.58
C ARG A 136 -17.44 5.30 1.97
N GLU A 137 -16.94 5.49 3.18
CA GLU A 137 -16.46 6.80 3.63
C GLU A 137 -14.99 6.99 3.25
N ALA A 138 -14.69 8.13 2.64
CA ALA A 138 -13.34 8.46 2.24
C ALA A 138 -13.00 9.92 2.55
N VAL A 139 -11.71 10.21 2.65
CA VAL A 139 -11.21 11.57 2.78
C VAL A 139 -10.83 12.09 1.41
N CYS A 140 -11.38 13.24 1.05
CA CYS A 140 -11.11 13.96 -0.19
C CYS A 140 -10.33 15.24 0.08
N PHE A 141 -9.47 15.60 -0.87
CA PHE A 141 -8.80 16.89 -0.92
C PHE A 141 -9.62 17.88 -1.75
N ILE A 142 -9.73 19.12 -1.28
CA ILE A 142 -10.41 20.20 -2.00
C ILE A 142 -9.34 21.07 -2.68
N PRO A 143 -9.24 21.08 -4.02
CA PRO A 143 -8.26 21.90 -4.71
C PRO A 143 -8.70 23.37 -4.81
N GLY A 144 -7.72 24.25 -5.01
CA GLY A 144 -7.92 25.70 -5.16
C GLY A 144 -7.95 26.49 -3.85
N GLU A 145 -8.22 27.79 -3.97
CA GLU A 145 -8.34 28.72 -2.84
C GLU A 145 -9.81 28.89 -2.44
N GLY A 146 -10.10 28.75 -1.14
CA GLY A 146 -11.45 28.90 -0.61
C GLY A 146 -12.43 27.80 -1.05
N HIS A 147 -13.42 27.50 -0.22
CA HIS A 147 -14.58 26.69 -0.60
C HIS A 147 -15.77 27.02 0.28
N THR A 148 -16.96 26.85 -0.28
CA THR A 148 -18.25 27.05 0.40
C THR A 148 -18.92 25.71 0.74
N LEU A 149 -18.17 24.60 0.72
CA LEU A 149 -18.71 23.28 1.04
C LEU A 149 -19.17 23.23 2.50
N GLN A 150 -20.41 22.80 2.68
CA GLN A 150 -21.00 22.51 3.97
C GLN A 150 -21.33 21.01 4.04
N GLU A 151 -21.85 20.59 5.18
CA GLU A 151 -22.38 19.24 5.36
C GLU A 151 -23.58 19.02 4.42
N HIS A 152 -23.81 17.77 4.01
CA HIS A 152 -24.87 17.36 3.08
C HIS A 152 -24.76 17.85 1.63
N HIS A 153 -23.76 18.67 1.31
CA HIS A 153 -23.49 19.05 -0.07
C HIS A 153 -23.06 17.83 -0.90
N VAL A 154 -23.46 17.84 -2.16
CA VAL A 154 -23.14 16.82 -3.15
C VAL A 154 -21.90 17.24 -3.93
N VAL A 155 -20.96 16.33 -4.08
CA VAL A 155 -19.70 16.57 -4.79
C VAL A 155 -19.36 15.45 -5.77
N LEU A 156 -18.61 15.82 -6.82
CA LEU A 156 -17.97 14.86 -7.70
C LEU A 156 -16.51 14.68 -7.26
N VAL A 157 -16.11 13.43 -7.11
CA VAL A 157 -14.79 13.05 -6.64
C VAL A 157 -14.08 12.25 -7.73
N GLU A 158 -12.82 12.59 -7.97
CA GLU A 158 -11.94 11.90 -8.92
C GLU A 158 -10.76 11.22 -8.21
N GLY A 159 -10.17 10.26 -8.91
CA GLY A 159 -8.92 9.64 -8.46
C GLY A 159 -7.76 10.61 -8.58
N GLY A 160 -7.08 10.88 -7.47
CA GLY A 160 -5.94 11.80 -7.48
C GLY A 160 -5.23 11.79 -6.14
N ARG A 161 -3.97 11.35 -6.10
CA ARG A 161 -3.18 11.39 -4.87
C ARG A 161 -2.74 12.82 -4.57
N THR A 162 -3.03 13.29 -3.37
CA THR A 162 -2.42 14.51 -2.84
C THR A 162 -1.10 14.11 -2.20
N GLN A 163 0.01 14.58 -2.77
CA GLN A 163 1.36 14.15 -2.38
C GLN A 163 1.67 14.49 -0.91
N ASP A 164 1.21 15.65 -0.47
CA ASP A 164 1.42 16.18 0.88
C ASP A 164 0.74 15.38 1.99
N LEU A 165 -0.45 14.84 1.72
CA LEU A 165 -1.32 14.26 2.74
C LEU A 165 -1.23 12.73 2.72
N PRO A 166 -0.89 12.09 3.85
CA PRO A 166 -0.94 10.63 3.93
C PRO A 166 -2.39 10.15 3.80
N GLY A 167 -2.60 9.10 2.99
CA GLY A 167 -3.90 8.43 2.87
C GLY A 167 -4.96 9.16 2.05
N VAL A 168 -4.71 10.39 1.57
CA VAL A 168 -5.66 11.15 0.74
C VAL A 168 -5.39 10.86 -0.74
N LYS A 169 -6.22 9.97 -1.31
CA LYS A 169 -6.08 9.49 -2.70
C LYS A 169 -7.18 10.00 -3.64
N LEU A 170 -8.10 10.82 -3.11
CA LEU A 170 -9.25 11.34 -3.80
C LEU A 170 -9.24 12.86 -3.79
N LYS A 171 -9.62 13.47 -4.91
CA LYS A 171 -9.75 14.92 -5.06
C LYS A 171 -11.17 15.27 -5.47
N VAL A 172 -11.66 16.42 -5.00
CA VAL A 172 -12.94 16.96 -5.44
C VAL A 172 -12.74 17.69 -6.77
N VAL A 173 -13.61 17.43 -7.74
CA VAL A 173 -13.64 18.14 -9.02
C VAL A 173 -14.30 19.51 -8.82
N ARG A 174 -13.66 20.58 -9.31
CA ARG A 174 -14.24 21.93 -9.29
C ARG A 174 -15.08 22.20 -10.52
N GLY A 175 -16.10 23.05 -10.38
CA GLY A 175 -17.03 23.40 -11.45
C GLY A 175 -18.20 22.42 -11.62
N LYS A 176 -18.51 21.59 -10.61
CA LYS A 176 -19.61 20.62 -10.67
C LYS A 176 -20.31 20.43 -9.32
N TYR A 177 -21.64 20.25 -9.37
CA TYR A 177 -22.53 20.21 -8.20
C TYR A 177 -22.32 21.46 -7.33
N ASP A 178 -22.25 21.31 -6.00
CA ASP A 178 -22.09 22.43 -5.06
C ASP A 178 -20.66 22.98 -5.03
N CYS A 179 -19.72 22.34 -5.74
CA CYS A 179 -18.37 22.86 -5.94
C CYS A 179 -18.30 23.77 -7.17
N GLY A 180 -18.55 25.06 -6.96
CA GLY A 180 -18.32 26.09 -7.98
C GLY A 180 -16.85 26.23 -8.40
N HIS A 181 -16.63 26.99 -9.47
CA HIS A 181 -15.30 27.40 -9.92
C HIS A 181 -14.61 28.29 -8.86
N VAL A 182 -13.28 28.32 -8.88
CA VAL A 182 -12.50 29.20 -8.01
C VAL A 182 -12.66 30.64 -8.51
N GLN A 183 -12.93 31.57 -7.58
CA GLN A 183 -13.09 32.98 -7.91
C GLN A 183 -11.75 33.59 -8.34
N LYS A 184 -11.76 34.37 -9.41
CA LYS A 184 -10.61 35.20 -9.82
C LYS A 184 -10.58 36.44 -8.93
N LYS A 185 -9.40 36.79 -8.43
CA LYS A 185 -9.16 38.02 -7.67
C LYS A 185 -8.67 39.11 -8.61
#